data_AF-A0A9P6ZS11-F1
#
_entry.id   AF-A0A9P6ZS11-F1
#
_cell.length_a   1.000
_cell.length_b   1.000
_cell.length_c   1.000
_cell.angle_alpha   90.00
_cell.angle_beta   90.00
_cell.angle_gamma   90.00
#
_symmetry.space_group_name_H-M   'P 1'
#
loop_
_entity.id
_entity.type
_entity.pdbx_description
1 polymer ?
#
loop_
_entity_poly.entity_id
_entity_poly.type
_entity_poly.pdbx_seq_one_letter_code
_entity_poly.pdbx_strand_id
1 'polypeptide(L)'
;MCAKSGWTRAPVAVSQVCSAWRKAAAFPGVWSHLFLDLRSGNSTGKVEFWLSKVQHAPLHITLDIPLESPSLEEVLGLLIPRSKQWQTLIVKSVDSTTMNYVLRRCSFPLPDLRQLNVITEMEGSQGDPVNMTSLQDAPRLSRLLIEQPNLPQSLRKRQNSPTLFRDR
;
A
#
# COMPACT_ATOMS: atom_id res chain seq x y z
N MET A 1 19.75 -13.98 -5.24
CA MET A 1 19.64 -12.52 -5.01
C MET A 1 18.16 -12.21 -4.85
N CYS A 2 17.67 -12.05 -3.61
CA CYS A 2 16.24 -12.01 -3.31
C CYS A 2 15.61 -10.67 -3.71
N ALA A 3 14.58 -10.73 -4.56
CA ALA A 3 13.83 -9.57 -5.04
C ALA A 3 13.17 -8.74 -3.93
N LYS A 4 13.11 -9.20 -2.67
CA LYS A 4 12.40 -8.50 -1.58
C LYS A 4 12.90 -7.07 -1.33
N SER A 5 14.18 -6.74 -1.59
CA SER A 5 14.70 -5.36 -1.53
C SER A 5 14.86 -4.70 -2.91
N GLY A 6 14.62 -5.44 -4.00
CA GLY A 6 14.97 -5.06 -5.36
C GLY A 6 13.90 -4.25 -6.11
N TRP A 7 12.61 -4.38 -5.74
CA TRP A 7 11.51 -3.70 -6.46
C TRP A 7 11.67 -2.19 -6.46
N THR A 8 12.03 -1.59 -5.31
CA THR A 8 12.23 -0.14 -5.17
C THR A 8 13.52 0.36 -5.82
N ARG A 9 14.39 -0.51 -6.36
CA ARG A 9 15.60 -0.08 -7.07
C ARG A 9 15.57 -0.46 -8.54
N ALA A 10 14.62 -1.25 -9.01
CA ALA A 10 14.63 -1.79 -10.36
C ALA A 10 14.67 -0.70 -11.45
N PRO A 11 13.84 0.36 -11.44
CA PRO A 11 13.92 1.42 -12.44
C PRO A 11 15.24 2.20 -12.38
N VAL A 12 15.75 2.43 -11.16
CA VAL A 12 17.02 3.13 -10.92
C VAL A 12 18.19 2.31 -11.47
N ALA A 13 18.29 1.03 -11.11
CA ALA A 13 19.36 0.14 -11.53
C ALA A 13 19.35 -0.03 -13.06
N VAL A 14 18.17 -0.19 -13.64
CA VAL A 14 17.99 -0.32 -15.09
C VAL A 14 18.46 0.94 -15.84
N SER A 15 18.19 2.13 -15.30
CA SER A 15 18.61 3.40 -15.93
C SER A 15 20.14 3.57 -16.08
N GLN A 16 20.94 2.78 -15.34
CA GLN A 16 22.40 2.86 -15.33
C GLN A 16 23.07 1.86 -16.28
N VAL A 17 22.32 0.96 -16.93
CA VAL A 17 22.90 -0.10 -17.78
C VAL A 17 23.50 0.45 -19.07
N CYS A 18 22.69 1.13 -19.89
CA CYS A 18 23.16 1.81 -21.10
C CYS A 18 22.20 2.95 -21.48
N SER A 19 22.55 3.72 -22.51
CA SER A 19 21.74 4.85 -22.97
C SER A 19 20.31 4.45 -23.39
N ALA A 20 20.12 3.26 -23.98
CA ALA A 20 18.81 2.75 -24.36
C ALA A 20 17.93 2.48 -23.13
N TRP A 21 18.47 1.80 -22.11
CA TRP A 21 17.75 1.56 -20.86
C TRP A 21 17.48 2.83 -20.07
N ARG A 22 18.36 3.84 -20.15
CA ARG A 22 18.10 5.15 -19.57
C ARG A 22 16.89 5.84 -20.22
N LYS A 23 16.76 5.74 -21.55
CA LYS A 23 15.58 6.23 -22.27
C LYS A 23 14.32 5.45 -21.86
N ALA A 24 14.41 4.13 -21.73
CA ALA A 24 13.30 3.31 -21.25
C ALA A 24 12.88 3.66 -19.81
N ALA A 25 13.84 3.89 -18.91
CA ALA A 25 13.58 4.31 -17.53
C ALA A 25 13.06 5.75 -17.43
N ALA A 26 13.04 6.54 -18.51
CA ALA A 26 12.39 7.84 -18.52
C ALA A 26 10.86 7.75 -18.64
N PHE A 27 10.32 6.59 -19.04
CA PHE A 27 8.87 6.42 -19.15
C PHE A 27 8.22 6.32 -17.76
N PRO A 28 7.20 7.15 -17.46
CA PRO A 28 6.61 7.20 -16.11
C PRO A 28 6.03 5.86 -15.62
N GLY A 29 5.47 5.05 -16.52
CA GLY A 29 4.89 3.74 -16.20
C GLY A 29 5.91 2.73 -15.64
N VAL A 30 7.21 2.90 -15.92
CA VAL A 30 8.26 2.05 -15.33
C VAL A 30 8.36 2.25 -13.82
N TRP A 31 7.92 3.40 -13.32
CA TRP A 31 7.95 3.77 -11.91
C TRP A 31 6.62 3.50 -11.21
N SER A 32 5.62 2.91 -11.87
CA SER A 32 4.27 2.75 -11.31
C SER A 32 4.20 1.91 -10.02
N HIS A 33 5.20 1.07 -9.74
CA HIS A 33 5.22 0.21 -8.56
C HIS A 33 6.13 0.76 -7.46
N LEU A 34 5.52 1.25 -6.37
CA LEU A 34 6.22 1.83 -5.23
C LEU A 34 6.16 0.87 -4.03
N PHE A 35 7.32 0.37 -3.61
CA PHE A 35 7.47 -0.43 -2.38
C PHE A 35 8.20 0.38 -1.31
N LEU A 36 7.54 0.64 -0.19
CA LEU A 36 8.07 1.41 0.93
C LEU A 36 8.21 0.52 2.15
N ASP A 37 9.47 0.31 2.56
CA ASP A 37 9.82 -0.27 3.84
C ASP A 37 10.18 0.87 4.80
N LEU A 38 9.26 1.16 5.73
CA LEU A 38 9.40 2.23 6.71
C LEU A 38 10.35 1.87 7.86
N ARG A 39 10.89 0.64 7.89
CA ARG A 39 12.03 0.28 8.76
C ARG A 39 13.33 0.91 8.26
N SER A 40 13.40 1.19 6.95
CA SER A 40 14.59 1.76 6.33
C SER A 40 14.61 3.29 6.51
N GLY A 41 15.76 3.84 6.92
CA GLY A 41 15.92 5.30 7.02
C GLY A 41 15.74 6.02 5.68
N ASN A 42 15.40 7.32 5.77
CA ASN A 42 15.20 8.24 4.64
C ASN A 42 14.11 7.79 3.65
N SER A 43 12.92 7.48 4.16
CA SER A 43 11.74 7.09 3.37
C SER A 43 11.21 8.26 2.54
N THR A 44 11.16 9.45 3.13
CA THR A 44 10.54 10.65 2.56
C THR A 44 11.20 11.07 1.24
N GLY A 45 12.53 11.28 1.22
CA GLY A 45 13.23 11.71 0.00
C GLY A 45 13.18 10.66 -1.13
N LYS A 46 13.12 9.36 -0.79
CA LYS A 46 12.92 8.30 -1.79
C LYS A 46 11.53 8.38 -2.41
N VAL A 47 10.50 8.63 -1.60
CA VAL A 47 9.11 8.79 -2.07
C VAL A 47 9.00 10.00 -2.98
N GLU A 48 9.54 11.15 -2.59
CA GLU A 48 9.50 12.36 -3.43
C GLU A 48 10.16 12.13 -4.79
N PHE A 49 11.37 11.56 -4.80
CA PHE A 49 12.05 11.21 -6.03
C PHE A 49 11.21 10.27 -6.88
N TRP A 50 10.62 9.23 -6.28
CA TRP A 50 9.81 8.25 -6.99
C TRP A 50 8.56 8.89 -7.61
N LEU A 51 7.81 9.67 -6.82
CA LEU A 51 6.61 10.38 -7.27
C LEU A 51 6.93 11.40 -8.38
N SER A 52 8.12 12.02 -8.35
CA SER A 52 8.58 12.91 -9.44
C SER A 52 8.74 12.18 -10.78
N LYS A 53 9.00 10.85 -10.76
CA LYS A 53 9.16 10.03 -11.96
C LYS A 53 7.84 9.44 -12.46
N VAL A 54 6.94 9.06 -11.55
CA VAL A 54 5.62 8.51 -11.90
C VAL A 54 4.72 9.53 -12.58
N GLN A 55 4.83 10.81 -12.22
CA GLN A 55 4.04 11.90 -12.80
C GLN A 55 2.52 11.64 -12.75
N HIS A 56 1.92 11.26 -13.88
CA HIS A 56 0.49 10.98 -14.05
C HIS A 56 0.17 9.49 -14.23
N ALA A 57 1.19 8.62 -14.23
CA ALA A 57 0.99 7.19 -14.39
C ALA A 57 0.26 6.59 -13.17
N PRO A 58 -0.42 5.44 -13.36
CA PRO A 58 -1.00 4.71 -12.25
C PRO A 58 0.02 4.33 -11.17
N LEU A 59 -0.45 4.25 -9.93
CA LEU A 59 0.35 3.89 -8.75
C LEU A 59 -0.12 2.57 -8.14
N HIS A 60 0.83 1.66 -7.93
CA HIS A 60 0.68 0.43 -7.17
C HIS A 60 1.60 0.53 -5.95
N ILE A 61 1.01 0.71 -4.78
CA ILE A 61 1.72 1.03 -3.55
C ILE A 61 1.71 -0.19 -2.63
N THR A 62 2.88 -0.53 -2.08
CA THR A 62 3.03 -1.47 -0.98
C THR A 62 3.75 -0.77 0.17
N LEU A 63 3.09 -0.68 1.32
CA LEU A 63 3.62 -0.12 2.56
C LEU A 63 3.91 -1.26 3.53
N ASP A 64 5.15 -1.36 4.01
CA ASP A 64 5.56 -2.22 5.11
C ASP A 64 5.89 -1.34 6.32
N ILE A 65 5.02 -1.41 7.32
CA ILE A 65 4.96 -0.48 8.43
C ILE A 65 5.32 -1.23 9.73
N PRO A 66 6.52 -1.01 10.30
CA PRO A 66 6.85 -1.51 11.63
C PRO A 66 6.03 -0.82 12.72
N LEU A 67 6.06 -1.39 13.93
CA LEU A 67 5.34 -0.89 15.11
C LEU A 67 5.57 0.61 15.36
N GLU A 68 6.82 1.07 15.22
CA GLU A 68 7.18 2.47 15.32
C GLU A 68 7.73 2.96 13.99
N SER A 69 7.02 3.92 13.38
CA SER A 69 7.34 4.45 12.06
C SER A 69 7.28 5.98 12.09
N PRO A 70 8.35 6.67 12.53
CA PRO A 70 8.33 8.14 12.66
C PRO A 70 8.07 8.85 11.33
N SER A 71 8.48 8.26 10.20
CA SER A 71 8.25 8.80 8.86
C SER A 71 6.87 8.48 8.28
N LEU A 72 6.01 7.73 8.97
CA LEU A 72 4.72 7.29 8.41
C LEU A 72 3.85 8.49 8.02
N GLU A 73 3.76 9.49 8.89
CA GLU A 73 2.92 10.66 8.65
C GLU A 73 3.40 11.48 7.44
N GLU A 74 4.71 11.72 7.34
CA GLU A 74 5.30 12.42 6.20
C GLU A 74 5.07 11.65 4.89
N VAL A 75 5.28 10.33 4.91
CA VAL A 75 5.07 9.47 3.75
C VAL A 75 3.60 9.48 3.32
N LEU A 76 2.65 9.37 4.26
CA LEU A 76 1.23 9.48 3.94
C LEU A 76 0.90 10.87 3.38
N GLY A 77 1.49 11.94 3.95
CA GLY A 77 1.35 13.32 3.46
C GLY A 77 1.79 13.50 2.00
N LEU A 78 2.79 12.72 1.54
CA LEU A 78 3.24 12.72 0.14
C LEU A 78 2.36 11.86 -0.77
N LEU A 79 1.89 10.71 -0.29
CA LEU A 79 1.13 9.75 -1.10
C LEU A 79 -0.33 10.16 -1.29
N ILE A 80 -0.98 10.64 -0.23
CA ILE A 80 -2.43 10.96 -0.20
C ILE A 80 -2.83 11.96 -1.31
N PRO A 81 -2.08 13.05 -1.58
CA PRO A 81 -2.39 13.96 -2.67
C PRO A 81 -2.43 13.30 -4.06
N ARG A 82 -1.82 12.11 -4.21
CA ARG A 82 -1.78 11.31 -5.44
C ARG A 82 -2.83 10.20 -5.47
N SER A 83 -3.79 10.20 -4.53
CA SER A 83 -4.83 9.16 -4.38
C SER A 83 -5.57 8.78 -5.65
N LYS A 84 -5.83 9.76 -6.52
CA LYS A 84 -6.50 9.55 -7.81
C LYS A 84 -5.72 8.61 -8.75
N GLN A 85 -4.43 8.44 -8.55
CA GLN A 85 -3.60 7.54 -9.36
C GLN A 85 -3.55 6.12 -8.79
N TRP A 86 -3.99 5.92 -7.55
CA TRP A 86 -3.83 4.65 -6.85
C TRP A 86 -4.73 3.59 -7.48
N GLN A 87 -4.13 2.53 -8.02
CA GLN A 87 -4.83 1.36 -8.51
C GLN A 87 -4.73 0.18 -7.55
N THR A 88 -3.62 0.10 -6.81
CA THR A 88 -3.41 -0.96 -5.82
C THR A 88 -2.79 -0.35 -4.58
N LEU A 89 -3.35 -0.68 -3.43
CA LEU A 89 -2.79 -0.36 -2.12
C LEU A 89 -2.65 -1.66 -1.32
N ILE A 90 -1.43 -1.96 -0.89
CA ILE A 90 -1.14 -3.07 0.01
C ILE A 90 -0.52 -2.45 1.25
N VAL A 91 -1.19 -2.57 2.39
CA VAL A 91 -0.67 -2.11 3.68
C VAL A 91 -0.36 -3.34 4.51
N LYS A 92 0.88 -3.44 4.95
CA LYS A 92 1.36 -4.44 5.90
C LYS A 92 1.75 -3.72 7.16
N SER A 93 1.19 -4.15 8.29
CA SER A 93 1.52 -3.58 9.58
C SER A 93 1.70 -4.67 10.62
N VAL A 94 2.44 -4.35 11.69
CA VAL A 94 2.61 -5.25 12.83
C VAL A 94 1.30 -5.39 13.60
N ASP A 95 0.51 -4.33 13.72
CA ASP A 95 -0.68 -4.27 14.58
C ASP A 95 -1.88 -3.58 13.91
N SER A 96 -3.07 -3.79 14.47
CA SER A 96 -4.32 -3.22 13.95
C SER A 96 -4.49 -1.73 14.25
N THR A 97 -3.84 -1.20 15.29
CA THR A 97 -3.91 0.24 15.64
C THR A 97 -3.26 1.08 14.55
N THR A 98 -2.05 0.70 14.15
CA THR A 98 -1.31 1.33 13.05
C THR A 98 -2.05 1.16 11.72
N MET A 99 -2.63 -0.02 11.47
CA MET A 99 -3.46 -0.25 10.29
C MET A 99 -4.68 0.70 10.25
N ASN A 100 -5.41 0.78 11.36
CA ASN A 100 -6.58 1.66 11.49
C ASN A 100 -6.19 3.13 11.35
N TYR A 101 -5.03 3.53 11.85
CA TYR A 101 -4.50 4.87 11.63
C TYR A 101 -4.35 5.17 10.14
N VAL A 102 -3.69 4.29 9.38
CA VAL A 102 -3.51 4.45 7.92
C VAL A 102 -4.86 4.50 7.21
N LEU A 103 -5.77 3.58 7.52
CA LEU A 103 -7.09 3.52 6.87
C LEU A 103 -7.93 4.76 7.16
N ARG A 104 -7.88 5.30 8.39
CA ARG A 104 -8.56 6.55 8.74
C ARG A 104 -8.02 7.74 7.93
N ARG A 105 -6.71 7.77 7.68
CA ARG A 105 -6.11 8.79 6.80
C ARG A 105 -6.53 8.64 5.35
N CYS A 106 -6.88 7.43 4.92
CA CYS A 106 -7.39 7.14 3.58
C CYS A 106 -8.89 7.44 3.38
N SER A 107 -9.48 8.35 4.16
CA SER A 107 -10.92 8.70 4.11
C SER A 107 -11.32 9.63 2.95
N PHE A 108 -10.58 9.60 1.85
CA PHE A 108 -10.81 10.46 0.67
C PHE A 108 -11.22 9.61 -0.54
N PRO A 109 -11.78 10.23 -1.60
CA PRO A 109 -12.15 9.49 -2.80
C PRO A 109 -10.96 8.76 -3.42
N LEU A 110 -11.16 7.47 -3.70
CA LEU A 110 -10.20 6.54 -4.29
C LEU A 110 -10.76 6.04 -5.64
N PRO A 111 -10.97 6.95 -6.62
CA PRO A 111 -11.79 6.68 -7.80
C PRO A 111 -11.23 5.54 -8.68
N ASP A 112 -9.91 5.39 -8.69
CA ASP A 112 -9.20 4.42 -9.53
C ASP A 112 -8.70 3.19 -8.78
N LEU A 113 -8.94 3.11 -7.47
CA LEU A 113 -8.47 1.99 -6.65
C LEU A 113 -9.22 0.72 -7.02
N ARG A 114 -8.47 -0.31 -7.42
CA ARG A 114 -9.01 -1.61 -7.85
C ARG A 114 -8.77 -2.71 -6.85
N GLN A 115 -7.67 -2.61 -6.10
CA GLN A 115 -7.25 -3.61 -5.14
C GLN A 115 -6.76 -2.96 -3.86
N LEU A 116 -7.31 -3.41 -2.74
CA LEU A 116 -6.84 -3.11 -1.39
C LEU A 116 -6.49 -4.41 -0.68
N ASN A 117 -5.29 -4.48 -0.11
CA ASN A 117 -4.88 -5.58 0.76
C ASN A 117 -4.40 -5.01 2.09
N VAL A 118 -4.95 -5.53 3.18
CA VAL A 118 -4.68 -5.15 4.56
C VAL A 118 -4.15 -6.37 5.29
N ILE A 119 -2.87 -6.36 5.64
CA ILE A 119 -2.19 -7.48 6.28
C ILE A 119 -1.69 -7.02 7.65
N THR A 120 -2.11 -7.69 8.72
CA THR A 120 -1.63 -7.40 10.09
C THR A 120 -0.95 -8.63 10.69
N GLU A 121 0.27 -8.49 11.18
CA GLU A 121 1.07 -9.63 11.69
C GLU A 121 0.64 -10.10 13.09
N MET A 122 0.30 -9.20 14.02
CA MET A 122 -0.11 -9.55 15.39
C MET A 122 -1.60 -9.29 15.63
N GLU A 123 -2.21 -10.14 16.47
CA GLU A 123 -3.50 -9.85 17.08
C GLU A 123 -3.24 -8.80 18.17
N GLY A 124 -3.64 -7.55 17.93
CA GLY A 124 -3.53 -6.51 18.96
C GLY A 124 -4.35 -6.97 20.17
N SER A 125 -3.70 -7.22 21.30
CA SER A 125 -4.33 -7.74 22.53
C SER A 125 -5.43 -6.84 23.13
N GLN A 126 -5.69 -5.69 22.51
CA GLN A 126 -6.72 -4.70 22.87
C GLN A 126 -7.14 -3.82 21.68
N GLY A 127 -6.80 -4.20 20.44
CA GLY A 127 -7.01 -3.34 19.27
C GLY A 127 -8.41 -3.50 18.68
N ASP A 128 -9.08 -2.39 18.38
CA ASP A 128 -10.31 -2.40 17.59
C ASP A 128 -10.09 -3.18 16.28
N PRO A 129 -11.11 -3.94 15.81
CA PRO A 129 -11.04 -4.59 14.50
C PRO A 129 -10.74 -3.56 13.40
N VAL A 130 -10.12 -4.02 12.32
CA VAL A 130 -9.80 -3.16 11.17
C VAL A 130 -11.08 -2.49 10.66
N ASN A 131 -11.16 -1.16 10.80
CA ASN A 131 -12.32 -0.38 10.39
C ASN A 131 -12.11 0.18 8.97
N MET A 132 -12.97 -0.26 8.05
CA MET A 132 -12.92 0.11 6.63
C MET A 132 -14.00 1.12 6.23
N THR A 133 -14.71 1.74 7.18
CA THR A 133 -15.75 2.73 6.85
C THR A 133 -15.20 3.94 6.09
N SER A 134 -13.89 4.18 6.13
CA SER A 134 -13.20 5.24 5.39
C SER A 134 -13.07 4.97 3.89
N LEU A 135 -13.33 3.75 3.40
CA LEU A 135 -13.13 3.35 2.00
C LEU A 135 -14.41 3.38 1.16
N GLN A 136 -15.48 4.01 1.66
CA GLN A 136 -16.80 4.02 1.00
C GLN A 136 -16.77 4.64 -0.41
N ASP A 137 -15.78 5.48 -0.71
CA ASP A 137 -15.63 6.18 -1.99
C ASP A 137 -14.59 5.55 -2.94
N ALA A 138 -14.65 4.23 -3.12
CA ALA A 138 -13.81 3.47 -4.05
C ALA A 138 -14.64 2.66 -5.07
N PRO A 139 -15.26 3.31 -6.07
CA PRO A 139 -16.25 2.68 -6.98
C PRO A 139 -15.66 1.59 -7.88
N ARG A 140 -14.33 1.57 -8.06
CA ARG A 140 -13.63 0.58 -8.89
C ARG A 140 -13.00 -0.55 -8.07
N LEU A 141 -13.21 -0.57 -6.75
CA LEU A 141 -12.63 -1.58 -5.88
C LEU A 141 -13.25 -2.95 -6.19
N SER A 142 -12.43 -3.84 -6.73
CA SER A 142 -12.84 -5.19 -7.16
C SER A 142 -12.27 -6.29 -6.27
N ARG A 143 -11.18 -5.98 -5.55
CA ARG A 143 -10.45 -6.93 -4.70
C ARG A 143 -10.17 -6.30 -3.35
N LEU A 144 -10.68 -6.94 -2.32
CA LEU A 144 -10.44 -6.59 -0.93
C LEU A 144 -9.96 -7.84 -0.21
N LEU A 145 -8.77 -7.76 0.37
CA LEU A 145 -8.17 -8.85 1.12
C LEU A 145 -7.75 -8.33 2.49
N ILE A 146 -8.16 -9.07 3.53
CA ILE A 146 -7.78 -8.80 4.91
C ILE A 146 -7.15 -10.07 5.44
N GLU A 147 -5.86 -10.02 5.75
CA GLU A 147 -5.11 -11.15 6.29
C GLU A 147 -4.63 -10.85 7.71
N GLN A 148 -4.99 -11.73 8.64
CA GLN A 148 -4.50 -11.74 10.02
C GLN A 148 -3.91 -13.13 10.28
N PRO A 149 -2.63 -13.36 9.96
CA PRO A 149 -2.06 -14.71 9.91
C PRO A 149 -2.07 -15.44 11.26
N ASN A 150 -2.08 -14.71 12.37
CA ASN A 150 -2.03 -15.25 13.73
C ASN A 150 -3.40 -15.44 14.41
N LEU A 151 -4.48 -15.66 13.65
CA LEU A 151 -5.78 -16.06 14.22
C LEU A 151 -5.69 -17.44 14.92
N PRO A 152 -6.10 -17.56 16.20
CA PRO A 152 -6.36 -18.86 16.80
C PRO A 152 -7.40 -19.62 15.96
N GLN A 153 -7.16 -20.91 15.70
CA GLN A 153 -8.03 -21.74 14.82
C GLN A 153 -9.51 -21.77 15.24
N SER A 154 -9.83 -21.39 16.49
CA SER A 154 -11.20 -21.33 17.03
C SER A 154 -12.09 -20.25 16.41
N LEU A 155 -11.52 -19.16 15.85
CA LEU A 155 -12.29 -18.05 15.25
C LEU A 155 -12.42 -18.13 13.72
N ARG A 156 -11.64 -19.00 13.05
CA ARG A 156 -11.72 -19.22 11.59
C ARG A 156 -13.11 -19.67 11.12
N LYS A 157 -13.93 -20.26 11.99
CA LYS A 157 -15.28 -20.73 11.64
C LYS A 157 -16.33 -19.63 11.46
N ARG A 158 -16.06 -18.36 11.86
CA ARG A 158 -17.04 -17.27 11.74
C ARG A 158 -16.89 -16.36 10.52
N GLN A 159 -15.73 -16.33 9.85
CA GLN A 159 -15.49 -15.40 8.73
C GLN A 159 -15.72 -15.99 7.33
N ASN A 160 -15.96 -17.30 7.20
CA ASN A 160 -16.28 -17.94 5.92
C ASN A 160 -17.78 -17.86 5.56
N SER A 161 -18.41 -16.72 5.79
CA SER A 161 -19.73 -16.42 5.21
C SER A 161 -19.52 -15.40 4.10
N PRO A 162 -19.63 -15.76 2.81
CA PRO A 162 -19.69 -14.77 1.76
C PRO A 162 -21.02 -14.04 1.89
N THR A 163 -21.02 -12.83 2.45
CA THR A 163 -22.12 -11.89 2.21
C THR A 163 -22.06 -11.49 0.75
N LEU A 164 -22.82 -12.24 -0.06
CA LEU A 164 -23.32 -11.84 -1.35
C LEU A 164 -23.80 -10.39 -1.27
N PHE A 165 -23.06 -9.47 -1.89
CA PHE A 165 -23.67 -8.25 -2.42
C PHE A 165 -24.70 -8.73 -3.44
N ARG A 166 -25.97 -8.65 -3.05
CA ARG A 166 -27.11 -8.91 -3.91
C ARG A 166 -27.64 -7.56 -4.37
N ASP A 167 -27.71 -7.41 -5.68
CA ASP A 167 -28.20 -6.24 -6.41
C ASP A 167 -29.45 -5.61 -5.80
N ARG A 168 -29.43 -4.27 -5.67
CA ARG A 168 -30.56 -3.37 -5.95
C ARG A 168 -30.06 -2.03 -6.43
#